data_AF-A0AAN8FJC9-F1
#
_entry.id   AF-A0AAN8FJC9-F1
#
_cell.length_a   1.000
_cell.length_b   1.000
_cell.length_c   1.000
_cell.angle_alpha   90.00
_cell.angle_beta   90.00
_cell.angle_gamma   90.00
#
_symmetry.space_group_name_H-M   'P 1'
#
loop_
_entity.id
_entity.type
_entity.pdbx_description
1 polymer ?
#
loop_
_entity_poly.entity_id
_entity_poly.type
_entity_poly.pdbx_seq_one_letter_code
_entity_poly.pdbx_strand_id
1 'polypeptide(L)'
;VTFQPIVEPLHLGNGTTKSRLIQIGPYDEVIEHLSLLRDDEYMKPLWTASTSNPIGVIAFVPMLSMMTEKTLSNVLDNKEILQRLKDEKFDVAIAELFDFIGVGK
;
A
#
# COMPACT_ATOMS: atom_id res chain seq x y z
N VAL A 1 -15.82 9.83 -2.01
CA VAL A 1 -14.98 9.54 -0.81
C VAL A 1 -13.97 8.51 -1.23
N THR A 2 -12.71 8.65 -0.82
CA THR A 2 -11.64 7.70 -1.15
C THR A 2 -11.07 7.15 0.14
N PHE A 3 -11.10 5.83 0.27
CA PHE A 3 -10.38 5.13 1.33
C PHE A 3 -8.95 4.85 0.87
N GLN A 4 -7.96 5.21 1.69
CA GLN A 4 -6.55 5.06 1.35
C GLN A 4 -5.74 4.68 2.61
N PRO A 5 -5.30 3.42 2.74
CA PRO A 5 -4.28 3.06 3.71
C PRO A 5 -2.98 3.82 3.42
N ILE A 6 -2.37 4.42 4.44
CA ILE A 6 -1.10 5.14 4.29
C ILE A 6 0.03 4.12 4.39
N VAL A 7 0.70 3.91 3.26
CA VAL A 7 1.98 3.19 3.21
C VAL A 7 3.12 4.20 3.32
N GLU A 8 3.22 5.18 2.42
CA GLU A 8 4.26 6.22 2.46
C GLU A 8 3.76 7.53 3.10
N PRO A 9 4.18 7.87 4.34
CA PRO A 9 3.69 9.06 5.04
C PRO A 9 4.23 10.39 4.50
N LEU A 10 5.28 10.41 3.66
CA LEU A 10 5.80 11.64 3.08
C LEU A 10 4.92 12.19 1.94
N HIS A 11 4.05 11.36 1.36
CA HIS A 11 3.23 11.71 0.20
C HIS A 11 1.74 11.48 0.50
N LEU A 12 1.19 12.29 1.40
CA LEU A 12 -0.22 12.21 1.80
C LEU A 12 -1.11 12.93 0.78
N GLY A 13 -1.60 12.19 -0.21
CA GLY A 13 -2.58 12.67 -1.18
C GLY A 13 -3.02 11.58 -2.16
N ASN A 14 -4.09 11.85 -2.90
CA ASN A 14 -4.58 10.98 -3.98
C ASN A 14 -4.55 11.69 -5.35
N GLY A 15 -3.81 12.80 -5.47
CA GLY A 15 -3.69 13.58 -6.71
C GLY A 15 -4.90 14.44 -7.08
N THR A 16 -5.91 14.59 -6.22
CA THR A 16 -7.09 15.44 -6.49
C THR A 16 -7.68 16.06 -5.23
N THR A 17 -8.39 17.18 -5.38
CA THR A 17 -9.17 17.81 -4.29
C THR A 17 -10.66 17.45 -4.35
N LYS A 18 -11.09 16.66 -5.34
CA LYS A 18 -12.50 16.35 -5.60
C LYS A 18 -13.08 15.27 -4.69
N SER A 19 -12.25 14.52 -3.98
CA SER A 19 -12.69 13.43 -3.10
C SER A 19 -12.20 13.67 -1.68
N ARG A 20 -13.12 13.59 -0.71
CA ARG A 20 -12.76 13.51 0.71
C ARG A 20 -12.01 12.22 0.97
N LEU A 21 -10.89 12.32 1.67
CA LEU A 21 -10.05 11.19 2.05
C LEU A 21 -10.47 10.60 3.41
N ILE A 22 -10.45 9.28 3.47
CA ILE A 22 -10.44 8.50 4.71
C ILE A 22 -9.12 7.74 4.70
N GLN A 23 -8.18 8.19 5.54
CA GLN A 23 -6.85 7.59 5.62
C GLN A 23 -6.65 6.91 6.97
N ILE A 24 -5.94 5.78 6.96
CA ILE A 24 -5.55 5.04 8.17
C ILE A 24 -4.08 4.61 8.06
N GLY A 25 -3.45 4.32 9.20
CA GLY A 25 -2.00 4.15 9.25
C GLY A 25 -1.27 5.51 9.22
N PRO A 26 0.03 5.52 8.92
CA PRO A 26 0.88 4.35 8.68
C PRO A 26 1.03 3.47 9.93
N TYR A 27 1.43 2.21 9.75
CA TYR A 27 1.66 1.26 10.83
C TYR A 27 3.15 1.12 11.09
N ASP A 28 3.59 1.13 12.35
CA ASP A 28 5.00 1.14 12.73
C ASP A 28 5.81 0.01 12.04
N GLU A 29 5.22 -1.19 11.95
CA GLU A 29 5.83 -2.36 11.29
C GLU A 29 6.03 -2.17 9.78
N VAL A 30 5.19 -1.37 9.12
CA VAL A 30 5.30 -1.02 7.70
C VAL A 30 6.33 0.11 7.52
N ILE A 31 6.36 1.09 8.45
CA ILE A 31 7.32 2.21 8.44
C ILE A 31 8.76 1.70 8.60
N GLU A 32 8.98 0.73 9.49
CA GLU A 32 10.30 0.14 9.70
C GLU A 32 10.86 -0.45 8.39
N HIS A 33 10.03 -1.18 7.64
CA HIS A 33 10.45 -1.75 6.36
C HIS A 33 10.59 -0.70 5.26
N LEU A 34 9.75 0.34 5.25
CA LEU A 34 9.89 1.49 4.36
C LEU A 34 11.18 2.27 4.57
N SER A 35 11.77 2.23 5.76
CA SER A 35 13.05 2.92 6.00
C SER A 35 14.17 2.37 5.12
N LEU A 36 14.17 1.06 4.83
CA LEU A 36 15.09 0.42 3.89
C LEU A 36 14.83 0.89 2.44
N LEU A 37 13.57 1.22 2.12
CA LEU A 37 13.17 1.70 0.81
C LEU A 37 13.56 3.15 0.54
N ARG A 38 13.99 3.88 1.58
CA ARG A 38 14.47 5.26 1.48
C ARG A 38 15.98 5.35 1.27
N ASP A 39 16.68 4.22 1.33
CA ASP A 39 18.10 4.15 1.02
C ASP A 39 18.28 4.07 -0.51
N ASP A 40 18.91 5.09 -1.08
CA ASP A 40 19.18 5.17 -2.51
C ASP A 40 20.05 4.01 -3.01
N GLU A 41 21.01 3.51 -2.21
CA GLU A 41 21.82 2.36 -2.59
C GLU A 41 20.99 1.07 -2.61
N TYR A 42 20.05 0.94 -1.66
CA TYR A 42 19.11 -0.18 -1.61
C TYR A 42 18.13 -0.17 -2.80
N MET A 43 17.70 1.01 -3.23
CA MET A 43 16.71 1.19 -4.30
C MET A 43 17.29 1.22 -5.72
N LYS A 44 18.57 1.58 -5.86
CA LYS A 44 19.23 1.68 -7.17
C LYS A 44 19.06 0.43 -8.05
N PRO A 45 19.14 -0.82 -7.54
CA PRO A 45 18.90 -2.00 -8.34
C PRO A 45 17.47 -2.07 -8.90
N LEU A 46 16.45 -1.60 -8.17
CA LEU A 46 15.06 -1.60 -8.64
C LEU A 46 14.89 -0.68 -9.86
N TRP A 47 15.44 0.53 -9.78
CA TRP A 47 15.30 1.55 -10.84
C TRP A 47 16.17 1.30 -12.07
N THR A 48 17.28 0.58 -11.89
CA THR A 48 18.26 0.31 -12.96
C THR A 48 18.18 -1.10 -13.52
N ALA A 49 17.41 -1.99 -12.90
CA ALA A 49 17.19 -3.34 -13.39
C ALA A 49 16.55 -3.31 -14.78
N SER A 50 17.09 -4.11 -15.69
CA SER A 50 16.46 -4.35 -16.99
C SER A 50 15.17 -5.13 -16.79
N THR A 51 14.06 -4.63 -17.36
CA THR A 51 12.77 -5.33 -17.43
C THR A 51 12.82 -6.59 -18.28
N SER A 52 13.92 -6.80 -19.03
CA SER A 52 14.14 -8.02 -19.83
C SER A 52 14.53 -9.23 -18.98
N ASN A 53 14.87 -9.04 -17.69
CA ASN A 53 15.16 -10.12 -16.77
C ASN A 53 14.06 -10.23 -15.68
N PRO A 54 13.17 -11.24 -15.77
CA PRO A 54 12.08 -11.41 -14.82
C PRO A 54 12.55 -11.70 -13.38
N ILE A 55 13.80 -12.16 -13.20
CA ILE A 55 14.39 -12.38 -11.86
C ILE A 55 14.45 -11.08 -11.06
N GLY A 56 14.68 -9.94 -11.73
CA GLY A 56 14.70 -8.63 -11.10
C GLY A 56 13.38 -8.33 -10.38
N VAL A 57 12.24 -8.61 -11.02
CA VAL A 57 10.91 -8.40 -10.42
C VAL A 57 10.65 -9.39 -9.27
N ILE A 58 11.06 -10.65 -9.43
CA ILE A 58 10.89 -11.69 -8.41
C ILE A 58 11.66 -11.36 -7.12
N ALA A 59 12.83 -10.74 -7.22
CA ALA A 59 13.64 -10.37 -6.05
C ALA A 59 12.90 -9.42 -5.07
N PHE A 60 11.93 -8.64 -5.54
CA PHE A 60 11.16 -7.69 -4.74
C PHE A 60 9.81 -8.24 -4.25
N VAL A 61 9.39 -9.41 -4.73
CA VAL A 61 8.13 -10.07 -4.34
C VAL A 61 8.00 -10.24 -2.82
N PRO A 62 9.02 -10.70 -2.07
CA PRO A 62 8.90 -10.86 -0.61
C PRO A 62 8.61 -9.55 0.12
N MET A 63 9.27 -8.46 -0.31
CA MET A 63 9.06 -7.12 0.25
C MET A 63 7.64 -6.61 -0.06
N LEU A 64 7.17 -6.76 -1.30
CA LEU A 64 5.80 -6.39 -1.69
C LEU A 64 4.76 -7.21 -0.91
N SER A 65 4.94 -8.52 -0.82
CA SER A 65 4.06 -9.42 -0.08
C SER A 65 3.96 -9.03 1.39
N MET A 66 5.09 -8.74 2.04
CA MET A 66 5.11 -8.33 3.44
C MET A 66 4.39 -6.99 3.65
N MET A 67 4.67 -5.96 2.84
CA MET A 67 4.02 -4.65 2.98
C MET A 67 2.50 -4.75 2.78
N THR A 68 2.07 -5.52 1.79
CA THR A 68 0.65 -5.74 1.51
C THR A 68 -0.02 -6.56 2.62
N GLU A 69 0.61 -7.64 3.10
CA GLU A 69 0.06 -8.47 4.17
C GLU A 69 -0.14 -7.68 5.46
N LYS A 70 0.87 -6.92 5.88
CA LYS A 70 0.82 -6.10 7.10
C LYS A 70 -0.22 -5.00 6.99
N THR A 71 -0.21 -4.25 5.89
CA THR A 71 -1.21 -3.19 5.66
C THR A 71 -2.62 -3.75 5.66
N LEU A 72 -2.85 -4.85 4.93
CA LEU A 72 -4.17 -5.47 4.83
C LEU A 72 -4.65 -6.03 6.17
N SER A 73 -3.79 -6.71 6.93
CA SER A 73 -4.16 -7.27 8.23
C SER A 73 -4.63 -6.17 9.18
N ASN A 74 -3.89 -5.06 9.26
CA ASN A 74 -4.29 -3.93 10.09
C ASN A 74 -5.58 -3.23 9.62
N VAL A 75 -5.83 -3.17 8.30
CA VAL A 75 -7.07 -2.62 7.74
C VAL A 75 -8.26 -3.53 8.09
N LEU A 76 -8.13 -4.84 7.86
CA LEU A 76 -9.20 -5.81 8.03
C LEU A 76 -9.52 -6.09 9.51
N ASP A 77 -8.54 -5.98 10.40
CA ASP A 77 -8.75 -6.14 11.84
C ASP A 77 -9.31 -4.87 12.51
N ASN A 78 -9.25 -3.72 11.83
CA ASN A 78 -9.75 -2.46 12.37
C ASN A 78 -11.29 -2.38 12.21
N LYS A 79 -12.00 -2.84 13.24
CA LYS A 79 -13.48 -2.80 13.27
C LYS A 79 -14.06 -1.39 13.18
N GLU A 80 -13.35 -0.39 13.70
CA GLU A 80 -13.80 1.00 13.68
C GLU A 80 -13.84 1.54 12.26
N ILE A 81 -12.77 1.36 11.48
CA ILE A 81 -12.74 1.82 10.09
C ILE A 81 -13.75 1.07 9.23
N LEU A 82 -13.87 -0.25 9.42
CA LEU A 82 -14.85 -1.06 8.69
C LEU A 82 -16.28 -0.61 8.98
N GLN A 83 -16.59 -0.28 10.24
CA GLN A 83 -17.89 0.25 10.61
C GLN A 83 -18.11 1.64 10.01
N ARG A 84 -17.11 2.53 10.07
CA ARG A 84 -17.17 3.86 9.43
C ARG A 84 -17.43 3.75 7.92
N LEU A 85 -16.72 2.87 7.22
CA LEU A 85 -16.92 2.65 5.78
C LEU A 85 -18.31 2.09 5.47
N LYS A 86 -18.85 1.23 6.33
CA LYS A 86 -20.23 0.73 6.22
C LYS A 86 -21.26 1.84 6.42
N ASP A 87 -21.02 2.72 7.38
CA ASP A 87 -21.94 3.83 7.72
C ASP A 87 -21.96 4.94 6.67
N GLU A 88 -20.97 5.01 5.79
CA GLU A 88 -20.96 5.90 4.61
C GLU A 88 -22.02 5.51 3.56
N LYS A 89 -22.57 4.29 3.61
CA LYS A 89 -23.68 3.82 2.74
C LYS A 89 -23.46 4.13 1.25
N PHE A 90 -22.30 3.74 0.73
CA PHE A 90 -21.97 3.97 -0.68
C PHE A 90 -22.95 3.26 -1.62
N ASP A 91 -23.47 3.99 -2.62
CA ASP A 91 -24.25 3.39 -3.71
C ASP A 91 -23.37 2.58 -4.67
N VAL A 92 -22.12 3.02 -4.85
CA VAL A 92 -21.11 2.39 -5.72
C VAL A 92 -19.76 2.40 -5.02
N ALA A 93 -19.10 1.24 -5.02
CA ALA A 93 -17.71 1.10 -4.64
C ALA A 93 -16.87 0.80 -5.88
N ILE A 94 -15.81 1.59 -6.09
CA ILE A 94 -14.80 1.35 -7.13
C ILE A 94 -13.51 1.02 -6.39
N ALA A 95 -13.01 -0.20 -6.60
CA ALA A 95 -11.75 -0.65 -6.06
C ALA A 95 -10.72 -0.76 -7.17
N GLU A 96 -9.50 -0.33 -6.87
CA GLU A 96 -8.34 -0.56 -7.71
C GLU A 96 -7.90 -2.02 -7.54
N LEU A 97 -7.78 -2.75 -8.66
CA LEU A 97 -7.44 -4.18 -8.64
C LEU A 97 -5.93 -4.43 -8.64
N PHE A 98 -5.11 -3.42 -8.91
CA PHE A 98 -3.67 -3.55 -8.94
C PHE A 98 -3.08 -3.27 -7.56
N ASP A 99 -3.21 -4.27 -6.71
CA ASP A 99 -2.46 -4.34 -5.46
C ASP A 99 -1.79 -5.73 -5.39
N PHE A 100 -0.67 -5.83 -4.67
CA PHE A 100 0.16 -7.04 -4.61
C PHE A 100 -0.45 -8.14 -3.73
N ILE A 101 -1.77 -8.09 -3.48
CA ILE A 101 -2.52 -8.99 -2.58
C ILE A 101 -2.49 -10.45 -3.03
N GLY A 102 -2.25 -10.71 -4.31
CA GLY A 102 -2.09 -12.04 -4.89
C GLY A 102 -0.65 -12.48 -5.12
N VAL A 103 0.34 -11.67 -4.74
CA VAL A 103 1.76 -11.91 -5.01
C VAL A 103 2.40 -12.54 -3.76
N GLY A 104 2.94 -13.76 -3.89
CA GLY A 104 3.64 -14.46 -2.79
C GLY A 104 2.81 -15.51 -2.03
N LYS A 105 1.57 -15.80 -2.48
CA LYS A 105 0.77 -16.96 -2.02
C LYS A 105 0.77 -18.10 -3.02
#